data_AF-A0A1Q2C968-F1
#
_entry.id   AF-A0A1Q2C968-F1
#
_cell.length_a   1.000
_cell.length_b   1.000
_cell.length_c   1.000
_cell.angle_alpha   90.00
_cell.angle_beta   90.00
_cell.angle_gamma   90.00
#
_symmetry.space_group_name_H-M   'P 1'
#
loop_
_entity.id
_entity.type
_entity.pdbx_description
1 polymer ?
#
loop_
_entity_poly.entity_id
_entity_poly.type
_entity_poly.pdbx_seq_one_letter_code
_entity_poly.pdbx_strand_id
1 'polypeptide(L)'
;MERIQEEMVKMSQDERDRYLYLREAMAASDRVSQLQSAENRGRREGKEEGRKEGIYQGKILTQISMIQKKVKKNKNLEQIVDELEEPMEEIKPIYDQVKQHPDKTAEEIYNLINNE
;
A
#
# COMPACT_ATOMS: atom_id res chain seq x y z
N MET A 1 59.29 12.42 37.68
CA MET A 1 59.18 12.29 36.21
C MET A 1 58.23 11.16 35.82
N GLU A 2 58.36 9.97 36.41
CA GLU A 2 57.53 8.78 36.14
C GLU A 2 56.01 9.01 36.35
N ARG A 3 55.61 9.61 37.48
CA ARG A 3 54.20 9.94 37.78
C ARG A 3 53.49 10.83 36.75
N ILE A 4 54.21 11.79 36.17
CA ILE A 4 53.64 12.72 35.19
C ILE A 4 53.38 11.99 33.87
N GLN A 5 54.26 11.05 33.49
CA GLN A 5 54.06 10.22 32.29
C GLN A 5 52.87 9.27 32.46
N GLU A 6 52.71 8.67 33.65
CA GLU A 6 51.55 7.82 33.98
C GLU A 6 50.22 8.59 33.89
N GLU A 7 50.16 9.80 34.44
CA GLU A 7 48.97 10.65 34.35
C GLU A 7 48.65 11.07 32.91
N MET A 8 49.68 11.43 32.11
CA MET A 8 49.49 11.75 30.69
C MET A 8 48.99 10.55 29.88
N VAL A 9 49.49 9.34 30.14
CA VAL A 9 49.02 8.10 29.50
C VAL A 9 47.56 7.83 29.87
N LYS A 10 47.19 8.00 31.14
CA LYS A 10 45.82 7.81 31.62
C LYS A 10 44.85 8.81 30.99
N MET A 11 45.20 10.11 30.95
CA MET A 11 44.37 11.12 30.29
C MET A 11 44.18 10.82 28.80
N SER A 12 45.24 10.36 28.11
CA SER A 12 45.15 9.96 26.69
C SER A 12 44.30 8.70 26.48
N GLN A 13 44.24 7.78 27.45
CA GLN A 13 43.34 6.63 27.43
C GLN A 13 41.89 7.07 27.65
N ASP A 14 41.63 7.89 28.65
CA ASP A 14 40.30 8.43 28.95
C ASP A 14 39.71 9.22 27.76
N GLU A 15 40.54 10.00 27.05
CA GLU A 15 40.12 10.71 25.83
C GLU A 15 39.80 9.77 24.67
N ARG A 16 40.58 8.70 24.49
CA ARG A 16 40.33 7.66 23.47
C ARG A 16 39.04 6.92 23.76
N ASP A 17 38.82 6.53 25.01
CA ASP A 17 37.62 5.83 25.45
C ASP A 17 36.39 6.73 25.30
N ARG A 18 36.50 8.02 25.63
CA ARG A 18 35.44 9.01 25.39
C ARG A 18 35.10 9.13 23.91
N TYR A 19 36.09 9.18 23.02
CA TYR A 19 35.87 9.25 21.58
C TYR A 19 35.21 7.97 21.05
N LEU A 20 35.67 6.80 21.49
CA LEU A 20 35.08 5.51 21.13
C LEU A 20 33.61 5.43 21.56
N TYR A 21 33.32 5.78 22.81
CA TYR A 21 31.95 5.82 23.32
C TYR A 21 31.05 6.74 22.50
N LEU A 22 31.52 7.97 22.19
CA LEU A 22 30.75 8.91 21.40
C LEU A 22 30.47 8.39 19.99
N ARG A 23 31.46 7.76 19.35
CA ARG A 23 31.32 7.16 18.02
C ARG A 23 30.33 5.99 18.04
N GLU A 24 30.40 5.13 19.04
CA GLU A 24 29.47 4.01 19.20
C GLU A 24 28.05 4.50 19.45
N ALA A 25 27.87 5.50 20.31
CA ALA A 25 26.58 6.13 20.58
C ALA A 25 25.98 6.77 19.31
N MET A 26 26.80 7.49 18.52
CA MET A 26 26.38 8.05 17.23
C MET A 26 25.99 6.95 16.24
N ALA A 27 26.82 5.92 16.08
CA ALA A 27 26.53 4.80 15.18
C ALA A 27 25.26 4.04 15.59
N ALA A 28 25.01 3.86 16.89
CA ALA A 28 23.79 3.28 17.41
C ALA A 28 22.57 4.17 17.10
N SER A 29 22.69 5.49 17.32
CA SER A 29 21.64 6.47 16.99
C SER A 29 21.32 6.50 15.50
N ASP A 30 22.33 6.46 14.64
CA ASP A 30 22.16 6.43 13.19
C ASP A 30 21.44 5.16 12.74
N ARG A 31 21.82 3.99 13.30
CA ARG A 31 21.13 2.72 13.01
C ARG A 31 19.66 2.76 13.43
N VAL A 32 19.37 3.26 14.63
CA VAL A 32 17.98 3.42 15.10
C VAL A 32 17.20 4.33 14.16
N SER A 33 17.79 5.46 13.78
CA SER A 33 17.18 6.42 12.86
C SER A 33 16.92 5.81 11.47
N GLN A 34 17.84 5.01 10.95
CA GLN A 34 17.68 4.29 9.68
C GLN A 34 16.55 3.26 9.75
N LEU A 35 16.49 2.47 10.82
CA LEU A 35 15.42 1.48 11.01
C LEU A 35 14.05 2.15 11.12
N GLN A 36 13.93 3.21 11.92
CA GLN A 36 12.69 3.98 12.02
C GLN A 36 12.28 4.60 10.68
N SER A 37 13.25 5.11 9.92
CA SER A 37 12.98 5.65 8.58
C SER A 37 12.49 4.56 7.61
N ALA A 38 13.08 3.37 7.64
CA ALA A 38 12.65 2.24 6.83
C ALA A 38 11.23 1.79 7.21
N GLU A 39 10.94 1.65 8.50
CA GLU A 39 9.62 1.29 9.01
C GLU A 39 8.56 2.32 8.59
N ASN A 40 8.84 3.61 8.77
CA ASN A 40 7.93 4.68 8.39
C ASN A 40 7.67 4.72 6.88
N ARG A 41 8.69 4.45 6.06
CA ARG A 41 8.52 4.33 4.61
C ARG A 41 7.62 3.15 4.27
N GLY A 42 7.90 1.96 4.80
CA GLY A 42 7.08 0.77 4.56
C GLY A 42 5.62 0.97 4.98
N ARG A 43 5.38 1.59 6.15
CA ARG A 43 4.03 1.90 6.60
C ARG A 43 3.32 2.88 5.66
N ARG A 44 4.02 3.90 5.16
CA ARG A 44 3.46 4.89 4.24
C ARG A 44 3.13 4.27 2.88
N GLU A 45 4.05 3.47 2.34
CA GLU A 45 3.89 2.76 1.07
C GLU A 45 2.71 1.80 1.16
N GLY A 46 2.65 0.94 2.18
CA GLY A 46 1.52 0.02 2.36
C GLY A 46 0.18 0.73 2.56
N LYS A 47 0.15 1.87 3.25
CA LYS A 47 -1.08 2.68 3.37
C LYS A 47 -1.49 3.28 2.03
N GLU A 48 -0.53 3.73 1.22
CA GLU A 48 -0.81 4.31 -0.10
C GLU A 48 -1.30 3.24 -1.09
N GLU A 49 -0.66 2.07 -1.11
CA GLU A 49 -1.05 0.92 -1.92
C GLU A 49 -2.45 0.45 -1.55
N GLY A 50 -2.71 0.15 -0.28
CA GLY A 50 -4.04 -0.28 0.18
C GLY A 50 -5.14 0.75 -0.10
N ARG A 51 -4.81 2.06 -0.05
CA ARG A 51 -5.75 3.11 -0.46
C ARG A 51 -6.02 3.08 -1.96
N LYS A 52 -5.00 2.90 -2.80
CA LYS A 52 -5.16 2.82 -4.26
C LYS A 52 -6.01 1.59 -4.64
N GLU A 53 -5.71 0.44 -4.05
CA GLU A 53 -6.47 -0.80 -4.23
C GLU A 53 -7.93 -0.64 -3.80
N GLY A 54 -8.18 -0.08 -2.61
CA GLY A 54 -9.55 0.14 -2.13
C GLY A 54 -10.36 1.10 -3.01
N ILE A 55 -9.73 2.14 -3.55
CA ILE A 55 -10.40 3.04 -4.52
C ILE A 55 -10.73 2.30 -5.81
N TYR A 56 -9.80 1.50 -6.33
CA TYR A 56 -10.00 0.73 -7.55
C TYR A 56 -11.14 -0.29 -7.37
N GLN A 57 -11.11 -1.06 -6.29
CA GLN A 57 -12.17 -2.00 -5.90
C GLN A 57 -13.53 -1.28 -5.81
N GLY A 58 -13.59 -0.15 -5.10
CA GLY A 58 -14.83 0.63 -4.96
C GLY A 58 -15.39 1.11 -6.30
N LYS A 59 -14.54 1.50 -7.25
CA LYS A 59 -14.97 1.89 -8.61
C LYS A 59 -15.62 0.72 -9.34
N ILE A 60 -14.98 -0.45 -9.35
CA ILE A 60 -15.52 -1.63 -10.03
C ILE A 60 -16.84 -2.08 -9.37
N LEU A 61 -16.91 -2.13 -8.03
CA LEU A 61 -18.14 -2.47 -7.32
C LEU A 61 -19.30 -1.52 -7.66
N THR A 62 -18.99 -0.23 -7.80
CA THR A 62 -19.96 0.78 -8.22
C THR A 62 -20.45 0.53 -9.65
N GLN A 63 -19.54 0.24 -10.57
CA GLN A 63 -19.83 -0.07 -11.97
C GLN A 63 -20.70 -1.34 -12.08
N ILE A 64 -20.34 -2.42 -11.36
CA ILE A 64 -21.15 -3.64 -11.26
C ILE A 64 -22.56 -3.31 -10.76
N SER A 65 -22.69 -2.51 -9.69
CA SER A 65 -24.00 -2.13 -9.16
C SER A 65 -24.84 -1.34 -10.17
N MET A 66 -24.23 -0.44 -10.94
CA MET A 66 -24.92 0.29 -12.01
C MET A 66 -25.40 -0.65 -13.12
N ILE A 67 -24.54 -1.58 -13.56
CA ILE A 67 -24.88 -2.57 -14.57
C ILE A 67 -26.00 -3.49 -14.07
N GLN A 68 -25.94 -4.00 -12.84
CA GLN A 68 -27.02 -4.76 -12.21
C GLN A 68 -28.37 -4.02 -12.25
N LYS A 69 -28.38 -2.73 -11.89
CA LYS A 69 -29.60 -1.91 -11.94
C LYS A 69 -30.12 -1.73 -13.37
N LYS A 70 -29.24 -1.62 -14.37
CA LYS A 70 -29.63 -1.45 -15.78
C LYS A 70 -30.10 -2.78 -16.40
N VAL A 71 -29.47 -3.90 -16.07
CA VAL A 71 -29.90 -5.24 -16.46
C VAL A 71 -31.27 -5.56 -15.87
N LYS A 72 -31.53 -5.22 -14.60
CA LYS A 72 -32.87 -5.35 -13.98
C LYS A 72 -33.95 -4.51 -14.68
N LYS A 73 -33.57 -3.45 -15.40
CA LYS A 73 -34.46 -2.64 -16.24
C LYS A 73 -34.58 -3.16 -17.68
N ASN A 74 -34.08 -4.37 -17.97
CA ASN A 74 -34.05 -5.00 -19.28
C ASN A 74 -33.32 -4.18 -20.36
N LYS A 75 -32.30 -3.40 -19.98
CA LYS A 75 -31.43 -2.71 -20.95
C LYS A 75 -30.45 -3.69 -21.60
N ASN A 76 -30.23 -3.52 -22.90
CA ASN A 76 -29.24 -4.27 -23.67
C ASN A 76 -27.83 -3.65 -23.53
N LEU A 77 -26.80 -4.42 -23.89
CA LEU A 77 -25.40 -4.06 -23.69
C LEU A 77 -25.05 -2.71 -24.35
N GLU A 78 -25.49 -2.48 -25.59
CA GLU A 78 -25.24 -1.22 -26.33
C GLU A 78 -25.80 0.00 -25.59
N GLN A 79 -27.04 -0.07 -25.09
CA GLN A 79 -27.62 1.02 -24.30
C GLN A 79 -26.86 1.26 -22.99
N ILE A 80 -26.34 0.20 -22.37
CA ILE A 80 -25.57 0.33 -21.13
C ILE A 80 -24.23 1.01 -21.42
N VAL A 81 -23.57 0.64 -22.51
CA VAL A 81 -22.32 1.25 -23.00
C VAL A 81 -22.53 2.73 -23.29
N ASP A 82 -23.56 3.07 -24.05
CA ASP A 82 -23.88 4.46 -24.38
C ASP A 82 -24.20 5.30 -23.12
N GLU A 83 -24.96 4.74 -22.17
CA GLU A 83 -25.35 5.48 -20.97
C GLU A 83 -24.27 5.55 -19.87
N LEU A 84 -23.30 4.63 -19.88
CA LEU A 84 -22.17 4.66 -18.94
C LEU A 84 -20.97 5.40 -19.53
N GLU A 85 -20.98 5.71 -20.84
CA GLU A 85 -19.88 6.36 -21.56
C GLU A 85 -18.53 5.64 -21.34
N GLU A 86 -18.59 4.32 -21.16
CA GLU A 86 -17.46 3.44 -20.87
C GLU A 86 -17.25 2.47 -22.04
N PRO A 87 -16.01 2.00 -22.28
CA PRO A 87 -15.73 1.14 -23.42
C PRO A 87 -16.44 -0.21 -23.29
N MET A 88 -16.94 -0.71 -24.43
CA MET A 88 -17.64 -2.00 -24.50
C MET A 88 -16.81 -3.16 -23.94
N GLU A 89 -15.48 -3.11 -24.09
CA GLU A 89 -14.55 -4.11 -23.59
C GLU A 89 -14.54 -4.21 -22.06
N GLU A 90 -14.78 -3.11 -21.35
CA GLU A 90 -14.85 -3.10 -19.88
C GLU A 90 -16.23 -3.53 -19.37
N ILE A 91 -17.30 -3.09 -20.05
CA ILE A 91 -18.68 -3.39 -19.62
C ILE A 91 -19.06 -4.83 -19.90
N LYS A 92 -18.67 -5.39 -21.05
CA LYS A 92 -19.07 -6.73 -21.50
C LYS A 92 -18.81 -7.84 -20.45
N PRO A 93 -17.59 -8.01 -19.89
CA PRO A 93 -17.35 -9.06 -18.90
C PRO A 93 -18.23 -8.90 -17.66
N ILE A 94 -18.45 -7.67 -17.19
CA ILE A 94 -19.33 -7.41 -16.04
C ILE A 94 -20.79 -7.73 -16.38
N TYR A 95 -21.27 -7.29 -17.55
CA TYR A 95 -22.63 -7.52 -18.02
C TYR A 95 -22.94 -9.01 -18.13
N ASP A 96 -22.02 -9.79 -18.71
CA ASP A 96 -22.19 -11.22 -18.88
C ASP A 96 -22.29 -11.94 -17.52
N GLN A 97 -21.42 -11.59 -16.55
CA GLN A 97 -21.46 -12.14 -15.19
C GLN A 97 -22.75 -11.76 -14.46
N VAL A 98 -23.18 -10.50 -14.55
CA VAL A 98 -24.43 -10.01 -13.95
C VAL A 98 -25.65 -10.72 -14.54
N LYS A 99 -25.64 -11.00 -15.85
CA LYS A 99 -26.74 -11.68 -16.53
C LYS A 99 -26.80 -13.17 -16.20
N GLN A 100 -25.65 -13.82 -16.06
CA GLN A 100 -25.55 -15.23 -15.63
C GLN A 100 -25.94 -15.41 -14.15
N HIS A 101 -25.74 -14.38 -13.33
CA HIS A 101 -25.96 -14.43 -11.89
C HIS A 101 -26.79 -13.24 -11.39
N PRO A 102 -28.10 -13.20 -11.69
CA PRO A 102 -28.97 -12.07 -11.34
C PRO A 102 -29.18 -11.89 -9.83
N ASP A 103 -29.00 -12.96 -9.05
CA ASP A 103 -29.22 -12.99 -7.60
C ASP A 103 -27.95 -12.69 -6.79
N LYS A 104 -26.78 -12.64 -7.43
CA LYS A 104 -25.49 -12.38 -6.75
C LYS A 104 -25.32 -10.90 -6.43
N THR A 105 -24.63 -10.64 -5.34
CA THR A 105 -24.23 -9.29 -4.91
C THR A 105 -23.10 -8.75 -5.79
N ALA A 106 -22.87 -7.44 -5.77
CA ALA A 106 -21.79 -6.82 -6.53
C ALA A 106 -20.40 -7.36 -6.10
N GLU A 107 -20.22 -7.70 -4.83
CA GLU A 107 -18.98 -8.28 -4.29
C GLU A 107 -18.74 -9.70 -4.82
N GLU A 108 -19.77 -10.52 -4.87
CA GLU A 108 -19.66 -11.87 -5.44
C GLU A 108 -19.34 -11.83 -6.93
N ILE A 109 -19.97 -10.93 -7.69
CA ILE A 109 -19.63 -10.70 -9.10
C ILE A 109 -18.20 -10.20 -9.26
N TYR A 110 -17.75 -9.26 -8.41
CA TYR A 110 -16.38 -8.78 -8.39
C TYR A 110 -15.39 -9.93 -8.17
N ASN A 111 -15.68 -10.82 -7.23
CA ASN A 111 -14.84 -11.99 -6.97
C ASN A 111 -14.82 -12.95 -8.17
N LEU A 112 -15.91 -13.13 -8.92
CA LEU A 112 -15.90 -13.97 -10.12
C LEU A 112 -15.02 -13.40 -11.22
N ILE A 113 -15.03 -12.08 -11.40
CA ILE A 113 -14.23 -11.40 -12.43
C ILE A 113 -12.73 -11.43 -12.09
N ASN A 114 -12.35 -11.40 -10.81
CA ASN A 114 -10.93 -11.42 -10.40
C ASN A 114 -10.37 -12.81 -10.10
N ASN A 115 -11.21 -13.85 -10.04
CA ASN A 115 -10.79 -15.23 -9.76
C ASN A 115 -10.73 -16.12 -11.02
N GLU A 116 -10.81 -15.54 -12.23
CA GLU A 116 -10.45 -16.18 -13.50
C GLU A 116 -9.01 -15.85 -13.89
#